data_AF-A0A971NJJ8-F1
#
_entry.id   AF-A0A971NJJ8-F1
#
_cell.length_a   1.000
_cell.length_b   1.000
_cell.length_c   1.000
_cell.angle_alpha   90.00
_cell.angle_beta   90.00
_cell.angle_gamma   90.00
#
_symmetry.space_group_name_H-M   'P 1'
#
loop_
_entity.id
_entity.type
_entity.pdbx_description
1 polymer ?
#
loop_
_entity_poly.entity_id
_entity_poly.type
_entity_poly.pdbx_seq_one_letter_code
_entity_poly.pdbx_strand_id
1 'polypeptide(L)' 'MKKYRCIPCGYIYDPELGDPDGGIEPGTAFEV' A
#
# COMPACT_ATOMS: atom_id res chain seq x y z
N MET A 1 -10.27 -1.93 -0.22
CA MET A 1 -9.66 -0.75 0.44
C MET A 1 -9.26 0.29 -0.62
N LYS A 2 -8.94 1.54 -0.27
CA LYS A 2 -8.41 2.49 -1.26
C LYS A 2 -6.97 2.11 -1.60
N LYS A 3 -6.57 2.14 -2.88
CA LYS A 3 -5.16 1.99 -3.28
C LYS A 3 -4.45 3.33 -3.13
N TYR A 4 -3.17 3.29 -2.78
CA TYR A 4 -2.36 4.50 -2.55
C TYR A 4 -1.29 4.59 -3.62
N ARG A 5 -1.21 5.72 -4.31
CA ARG A 5 -0.17 5.97 -5.30
C ARG A 5 0.87 6.91 -4.70
N CYS A 6 2.11 6.46 -4.66
CA CYS A 6 3.24 7.32 -4.40
C CYS A 6 3.37 8.32 -5.57
N ILE A 7 3.13 9.61 -5.30
CA ILE A 7 3.20 10.67 -6.31
C ILE A 7 4.62 10.81 -6.92
N PRO A 8 5.72 10.81 -6.14
CA PRO A 8 7.05 11.04 -6.71
C PRO A 8 7.58 9.88 -7.56
N CYS A 9 7.30 8.61 -7.22
CA CYS A 9 7.84 7.46 -7.96
C CYS A 9 6.78 6.65 -8.74
N GLY A 10 5.50 6.89 -8.49
CA GLY A 10 4.39 6.20 -9.16
C GLY A 10 4.02 4.83 -8.60
N TYR A 11 4.73 4.33 -7.58
CA TYR A 11 4.43 3.06 -6.92
C TYR A 11 2.97 3.01 -6.42
N ILE A 12 2.30 1.87 -6.57
CA ILE A 12 0.93 1.66 -6.13
C ILE A 12 0.94 0.65 -5.00
N TYR A 13 0.61 1.10 -3.80
CA TYR A 13 0.32 0.25 -2.66
C TYR A 13 -1.13 -0.24 -2.74
N ASP A 14 -1.30 -1.56 -2.73
CA ASP A 14 -2.59 -2.23 -2.63
C ASP A 14 -2.74 -2.83 -1.22
N PRO A 15 -3.56 -2.24 -0.34
CA PRO A 15 -3.78 -2.78 1.00
C PRO A 15 -4.24 -4.24 1.00
N GLU A 16 -4.90 -4.71 -0.05
CA GLU A 16 -5.36 -6.12 -0.13
C GLU A 16 -4.19 -7.08 -0.33
N LEU A 17 -3.06 -6.60 -0.85
CA LEU A 17 -1.83 -7.38 -1.02
C LEU A 17 -0.82 -7.12 0.10
N GLY A 18 -0.90 -5.98 0.78
CA GLY A 18 0.13 -5.54 1.72
C GLY A 18 1.42 -5.14 0.99
N ASP A 19 2.55 -5.20 1.70
CA ASP A 19 3.89 -5.00 1.15
C ASP A 19 4.89 -5.92 1.88
N PRO A 20 5.13 -7.15 1.37
CA PRO A 20 5.98 -8.14 2.02
C PRO A 20 7.43 -7.66 2.20
N ASP A 21 7.96 -6.90 1.23
CA ASP A 21 9.30 -6.32 1.30
C ASP A 21 9.43 -5.27 2.42
N GLY A 22 8.37 -4.50 2.67
CA GLY A 22 8.28 -3.53 3.77
C GLY A 22 7.72 -4.09 5.08
N GLY A 23 7.36 -5.38 5.13
CA GLY A 23 6.80 -6.03 6.33
C GLY A 23 5.36 -5.62 6.66
N ILE A 24 4.58 -5.20 5.65
CA ILE A 24 3.18 -4.80 5.81
C ILE A 24 2.27 -5.95 5.42
N GLU A 25 1.42 -6.40 6.33
CA GLU A 25 0.49 -7.50 6.08
C GLU A 25 -0.66 -7.09 5.14
N PRO A 26 -1.21 -8.05 4.36
CA PRO A 26 -2.48 -7.86 3.65
C PRO A 26 -3.60 -7.39 4.58
N GLY A 27 -4.45 -6.50 4.10
CA GLY A 27 -5.52 -5.85 4.86
C GLY A 27 -5.10 -4.61 5.64
N THR A 28 -3.86 -4.13 5.50
CA THR A 28 -3.39 -2.91 6.18
C THR A 28 -3.69 -1.67 5.34
N ALA A 29 -4.71 -0.89 5.70
CA ALA A 29 -4.99 0.38 5.00
C ALA A 29 -4.23 1.55 5.66
N PHE A 30 -3.68 2.46 4.86
CA PHE A 30 -3.14 3.73 5.37
C PHE A 30 -4.28 4.71 5.69
N GLU A 31 -4.23 5.41 6.81
CA GLU A 31 -5.15 6.51 7.08
C GLU A 31 -4.73 7.73 6.24
N VAL A 32 -5.70 8.36 5.55
CA VAL A 32 -5.47 9.52 4.67
C VAL A 32 -5.28 10.81 5.45
#